data_AF-A0A1T1BI47-F1
#
_entry.id   AF-A0A1T1BI47-F1
#
_cell.length_a   1.000
_cell.length_b   1.000
_cell.length_c   1.000
_cell.angle_alpha   90.00
_cell.angle_beta   90.00
_cell.angle_gamma   90.00
#
_symmetry.space_group_name_H-M   'P 1'
#
loop_
_entity.id
_entity.type
_entity.pdbx_description
1 polymer ?
#
loop_
_entity_poly.entity_id
_entity_poly.type
_entity_poly.pdbx_seq_one_letter_code
_entity_poly.pdbx_strand_id
1 'polypeptide(L)'
;MSAALCALVLTGCRPDVGSSQGGGSQAGNARTDGTVDLIGQVLFMATGAFDVQSTQKARVPGGLRRAVWEDRVPLDARRVVIQYDSDARPMTWMLELTRPGFTARDVAGADARAVRTAQGEGLRPGPASRLRDTLVLTRTDGLKILTRSYATQVEPELLGAFQPAR
;
A
#
# COMPACT_ATOMS: atom_id res chain seq x y z
N MET A 1 -46.51 -35.08 -47.62
CA MET A 1 -45.60 -34.36 -48.54
C MET A 1 -44.20 -34.57 -47.97
N SER A 2 -43.55 -35.71 -48.20
CA SER A 2 -42.74 -36.10 -49.38
C SER A 2 -41.67 -35.08 -49.78
N ALA A 3 -40.42 -35.45 -49.51
CA ALA A 3 -39.15 -35.26 -50.24
C ALA A 3 -38.02 -35.13 -49.18
N ALA A 4 -37.08 -36.07 -48.93
CA ALA A 4 -36.08 -36.69 -49.84
C ALA A 4 -35.33 -35.61 -50.64
N LEU A 5 -34.01 -35.53 -50.81
CA LEU A 5 -32.84 -36.37 -50.55
C LEU A 5 -31.62 -35.50 -51.01
N CYS A 6 -30.39 -35.88 -50.62
CA CYS A 6 -29.09 -35.72 -51.32
C CYS A 6 -27.98 -35.20 -50.39
N ALA A 7 -27.05 -36.06 -49.95
CA ALA A 7 -25.87 -36.59 -50.67
C ALA A 7 -24.76 -35.53 -50.78
N LEU A 8 -23.73 -35.51 -49.93
CA LEU A 8 -22.52 -36.35 -49.84
C LEU A 8 -21.45 -35.97 -50.89
N VAL A 9 -20.19 -35.94 -50.42
CA VAL A 9 -18.89 -36.09 -51.13
C VAL A 9 -17.94 -34.87 -51.12
N LEU A 10 -17.02 -34.92 -50.14
CA LEU A 10 -15.53 -34.94 -50.23
C LEU A 10 -14.79 -34.09 -51.28
N THR A 11 -13.97 -33.14 -50.81
CA THR A 11 -12.53 -32.92 -51.16
C THR A 11 -11.98 -31.93 -50.11
N GLY A 12 -10.97 -32.19 -49.28
CA GLY A 12 -9.63 -32.68 -49.59
C GLY A 12 -8.70 -31.48 -49.81
N CYS A 13 -8.05 -30.97 -48.75
CA CYS A 13 -6.74 -30.28 -48.77
C CYS A 13 -6.31 -29.86 -47.34
N ARG A 14 -5.23 -30.48 -46.85
CA ARG A 14 -4.29 -30.01 -45.79
C ARG A 14 -2.90 -30.04 -46.46
N PRO A 15 -1.82 -29.45 -45.93
CA PRO A 15 -1.64 -28.37 -44.94
C PRO A 15 -0.76 -27.22 -45.52
N ASP A 16 -0.56 -26.12 -44.80
CA ASP A 16 0.71 -25.37 -44.88
C ASP A 16 1.03 -24.68 -43.55
N VAL A 17 2.32 -24.59 -43.26
CA VAL A 17 2.95 -24.30 -41.99
C VAL A 17 3.44 -22.86 -42.03
N GLY A 18 2.79 -21.99 -41.26
CA GLY A 18 3.22 -20.61 -41.07
C GLY A 18 3.55 -20.34 -39.62
N SER A 19 4.80 -20.59 -39.24
CA SER A 19 5.39 -20.14 -37.97
C SER A 19 5.39 -18.61 -37.90
N SER A 20 4.75 -18.02 -36.90
CA SER A 20 5.14 -16.70 -36.41
C SER A 20 5.04 -16.65 -34.89
N GLN A 21 6.18 -16.28 -34.30
CA GLN A 21 6.44 -16.23 -32.87
C GLN A 21 5.61 -15.11 -32.23
N GLY A 22 4.62 -15.51 -31.42
CA GLY A 22 3.98 -14.64 -30.43
C GLY A 22 4.73 -14.68 -29.11
N GLY A 23 5.97 -14.22 -29.08
CA GLY A 23 6.76 -14.02 -27.86
C GLY A 23 6.27 -12.82 -27.07
N GLY A 24 5.04 -12.88 -26.56
CA GLY A 24 4.51 -11.94 -25.60
C GLY A 24 4.82 -12.44 -24.19
N SER A 25 5.91 -11.95 -23.61
CA SER A 25 6.15 -12.00 -22.17
C SER A 25 4.87 -11.61 -21.45
N GLN A 26 4.19 -12.60 -20.85
CA GLN A 26 3.16 -12.34 -19.86
C GLN A 26 3.85 -11.65 -18.69
N ALA A 27 3.74 -10.32 -18.68
CA ALA A 27 3.95 -9.50 -17.50
C ALA A 27 3.25 -10.19 -16.35
N GLY A 28 4.02 -10.48 -15.29
CA GLY A 28 3.58 -11.27 -14.16
C GLY A 28 2.23 -10.76 -13.66
N ASN A 29 1.18 -11.53 -13.93
CA ASN A 29 -0.02 -11.51 -13.14
C ASN A 29 0.43 -11.98 -11.75
N ALA A 30 0.78 -11.01 -10.90
CA ALA A 30 0.84 -11.21 -9.47
C ALA A 30 -0.56 -11.68 -9.06
N ARG A 31 -0.74 -13.00 -9.02
CA ARG A 31 -1.85 -13.62 -8.31
C ARG A 31 -1.71 -13.13 -6.87
N THR A 32 -2.50 -12.14 -6.52
CA THR A 32 -2.75 -11.76 -5.14
C THR A 32 -3.65 -12.87 -4.61
N ASP A 33 -3.03 -13.95 -4.15
CA ASP A 33 -3.71 -15.07 -3.50
C ASP A 33 -4.37 -14.56 -2.22
N GLY A 34 -5.61 -14.06 -2.30
CA GLY A 34 -6.52 -13.76 -1.18
C GLY A 34 -6.02 -12.87 -0.04
N THR A 35 -4.76 -12.43 -0.12
CA THR A 35 -4.02 -11.71 0.90
C THR A 35 -4.19 -10.25 0.56
N VAL A 36 -4.98 -9.59 1.38
CA VAL A 36 -5.21 -8.16 1.35
C VAL A 36 -3.88 -7.42 1.18
N ASP A 37 -3.78 -6.56 0.16
CA ASP A 37 -2.61 -5.71 -0.07
C ASP A 37 -2.46 -4.67 1.05
N LEU A 38 -1.78 -5.06 2.14
CA LEU A 38 -1.59 -4.24 3.34
C LEU A 38 -0.95 -2.88 3.00
N ILE A 39 0.09 -2.87 2.17
CA ILE A 39 0.78 -1.63 1.76
C ILE A 39 -0.20 -0.74 0.98
N GLY A 40 -0.98 -1.31 0.08
CA GLY A 40 -2.03 -0.60 -0.64
C GLY A 40 -3.08 -0.01 0.30
N GLN A 41 -3.54 -0.76 1.30
CA GLN A 41 -4.51 -0.28 2.28
C GLN A 41 -3.96 0.87 3.14
N VAL A 42 -2.71 0.77 3.60
CA VAL A 42 -2.04 1.86 4.32
C VAL A 42 -2.00 3.12 3.47
N LEU A 43 -1.65 3.00 2.19
CA LEU A 43 -1.62 4.14 1.26
C LEU A 43 -3.02 4.70 0.98
N PHE A 44 -4.04 3.85 0.79
CA PHE A 44 -5.41 4.30 0.61
C PHE A 44 -5.93 5.03 1.84
N MET A 45 -5.59 4.55 3.04
CA MET A 45 -5.90 5.26 4.27
C MET A 45 -5.17 6.60 4.38
N ALA A 46 -3.87 6.61 4.13
CA ALA A 46 -3.04 7.81 4.15
C ALA A 46 -3.57 8.90 3.20
N THR A 47 -4.01 8.49 2.01
CA THR A 47 -4.50 9.38 0.93
C THR A 47 -5.98 9.74 1.02
N GLY A 48 -6.71 9.13 1.95
CA GLY A 48 -8.07 9.56 2.32
C GLY A 48 -9.22 8.79 1.69
N ALA A 49 -8.97 7.61 1.13
CA ALA A 49 -10.02 6.76 0.57
C ALA A 49 -11.12 6.40 1.59
N PHE A 50 -10.80 6.40 2.89
CA PHE A 50 -11.71 6.01 3.97
C PHE A 50 -12.19 7.19 4.84
N ASP A 51 -11.94 8.43 4.43
CA ASP A 51 -12.24 9.63 5.23
C ASP A 51 -13.72 9.77 5.62
N VAL A 52 -14.62 9.31 4.75
CA VAL A 52 -16.06 9.35 4.98
C VAL A 52 -16.50 8.42 6.12
N GLN A 53 -15.65 7.45 6.49
CA GLN A 53 -15.91 6.46 7.54
C GLN A 53 -15.28 6.82 8.88
N SER A 54 -14.49 7.91 8.95
CA SER A 54 -13.85 8.32 10.20
C SER A 54 -14.90 8.73 11.25
N THR A 55 -14.65 8.30 12.49
CA THR A 55 -15.47 8.61 13.66
C THR A 55 -15.32 10.09 14.06
N GLN A 56 -14.12 10.64 13.94
CA GLN A 56 -13.83 12.02 14.36
C GLN A 56 -12.92 12.73 13.37
N LYS A 57 -13.13 14.05 13.22
CA LYS A 57 -12.25 14.95 12.46
C LYS A 57 -11.97 16.22 13.25
N ALA A 58 -10.73 16.69 13.20
CA ALA A 58 -10.32 17.93 13.85
C ALA A 58 -9.25 18.66 13.04
N ARG A 59 -9.10 19.97 13.28
CA ARG A 59 -7.87 20.70 12.94
C ARG A 59 -6.91 20.59 14.11
N VAL A 60 -5.62 20.46 13.83
CA VAL A 60 -4.56 20.43 14.84
C VAL A 60 -3.50 21.49 14.50
N PRO A 61 -2.60 21.85 15.44
CA PRO A 61 -1.56 22.84 15.17
C PRO A 61 -0.72 22.52 13.93
N GLY A 62 -0.11 23.55 13.34
CA GLY A 62 0.70 23.40 12.13
C GLY A 62 -0.12 23.29 10.83
N GLY A 63 -1.39 23.69 10.83
CA GLY A 63 -2.25 23.65 9.64
C GLY A 63 -2.74 22.24 9.26
N LEU A 64 -2.43 21.24 10.08
CA LEU A 64 -2.77 19.85 9.80
C LEU A 64 -4.22 19.55 10.19
N ARG A 65 -4.72 18.48 9.59
CA ARG A 65 -5.98 17.82 9.96
C ARG A 65 -5.70 16.50 10.65
N ARG A 66 -6.61 16.12 11.54
CA ARG A 66 -6.63 14.81 12.17
C ARG A 66 -7.94 14.10 11.86
N ALA A 67 -7.87 12.83 11.50
CA ALA A 67 -9.03 11.96 11.45
C ALA A 67 -8.78 10.68 12.27
N VAL A 68 -9.84 10.14 12.87
CA VAL A 68 -9.77 8.98 13.78
C VAL A 68 -10.81 7.95 13.37
N TRP A 69 -10.43 6.67 13.37
CA TRP A 69 -11.32 5.53 13.19
C TRP A 69 -11.26 4.63 14.43
N GLU A 70 -12.40 4.37 15.05
CA GLU A 70 -12.52 3.47 16.22
C GLU A 70 -13.57 2.37 16.02
N ASP A 71 -14.62 2.63 15.23
CA ASP A 71 -15.73 1.70 15.05
C ASP A 71 -15.59 0.86 13.77
N ARG A 72 -15.38 1.54 12.64
CA ARG A 72 -15.19 0.92 11.31
C ARG A 72 -13.77 1.20 10.87
N VAL A 73 -12.83 0.44 11.40
CA VAL A 73 -11.40 0.60 11.13
C VAL A 73 -11.04 -0.11 9.81
N PRO A 74 -10.57 0.62 8.78
CA PRO A 74 -10.27 0.02 7.47
C PRO A 74 -8.96 -0.78 7.40
N LEU A 75 -8.14 -0.70 8.45
CA LEU A 75 -6.95 -1.54 8.63
C LEU A 75 -7.22 -2.53 9.77
N ASP A 76 -6.56 -3.68 9.75
CA ASP A 76 -6.59 -4.64 10.86
C ASP A 76 -5.85 -4.09 12.09
N ALA A 77 -6.53 -3.21 12.81
CA ALA A 77 -6.08 -2.52 14.01
C ALA A 77 -7.28 -2.12 14.87
N ARG A 78 -7.06 -1.91 16.17
CA ARG A 78 -8.13 -1.46 17.07
C ARG A 78 -8.54 -0.01 16.82
N ARG A 79 -7.59 0.84 16.45
CA ARG A 79 -7.78 2.27 16.20
C ARG A 79 -6.76 2.75 15.20
N VAL A 80 -7.19 3.67 14.33
CA VAL A 80 -6.29 4.42 13.46
C VAL A 80 -6.47 5.90 13.70
N VAL A 81 -5.36 6.61 13.84
CA VAL A 81 -5.30 8.07 13.80
C VAL A 81 -4.46 8.47 12.61
N ILE A 82 -4.95 9.39 11.78
CA ILE A 82 -4.13 10.06 10.76
C ILE A 82 -3.98 11.53 11.13
N GLN A 83 -2.77 12.07 10.95
CA GLN A 83 -2.55 13.51 10.82
C GLN A 83 -2.00 13.80 9.43
N TYR A 84 -2.50 14.85 8.77
CA TYR A 84 -2.12 15.16 7.40
C TYR A 84 -2.25 16.64 7.06
N ASP A 85 -1.46 17.09 6.11
CA ASP A 85 -1.62 18.39 5.47
C ASP A 85 -2.72 18.27 4.40
N SER A 86 -3.72 19.16 4.41
CA SER A 86 -4.83 19.08 3.42
C SER A 86 -4.36 19.38 2.00
N ASP A 87 -3.38 20.26 1.84
CA ASP A 87 -2.92 20.74 0.54
C ASP A 87 -1.80 19.84 -0.03
N ALA A 88 -1.12 19.08 0.84
CA ALA A 88 -0.03 18.18 0.48
C ALA A 88 -0.23 16.74 0.96
N ARG A 89 -1.48 16.29 1.13
CA ARG A 89 -1.80 15.00 1.77
C ARG A 89 -1.03 13.79 1.24
N PRO A 90 -0.82 13.59 -0.07
CA PRO A 90 -0.06 12.42 -0.54
C PRO A 90 1.39 12.37 -0.03
N MET A 91 1.97 13.52 0.32
CA MET A 91 3.36 13.68 0.71
C MET A 91 3.54 13.92 2.21
N THR A 92 2.57 14.54 2.88
CA THR A 92 2.68 14.98 4.27
C THR A 92 1.57 14.34 5.11
N TRP A 93 1.90 13.21 5.72
CA TRP A 93 1.00 12.50 6.60
C TRP A 93 1.74 11.62 7.62
N MET A 94 1.02 11.30 8.68
CA MET A 94 1.38 10.34 9.71
C MET A 94 0.16 9.50 10.05
N LEU A 95 0.36 8.19 10.21
CA LEU A 95 -0.60 7.22 10.71
C LEU A 95 -0.10 6.63 12.02
N GLU A 96 -0.96 6.59 13.01
CA GLU A 96 -0.77 5.85 14.26
C GLU A 96 -1.82 4.73 14.32
N LEU A 97 -1.33 3.52 14.60
CA LEU A 97 -2.07 2.27 14.63
C LEU A 97 -2.00 1.71 16.03
N THR A 98 -3.13 1.56 16.71
CA THR A 98 -3.20 0.90 18.03
C THR A 98 -3.54 -0.57 17.84
N ARG A 99 -2.74 -1.45 18.44
CA ARG A 99 -2.87 -2.92 18.37
C ARG A 99 -3.15 -3.44 16.96
N PRO A 100 -2.26 -3.19 15.97
CA PRO A 100 -2.40 -3.78 14.65
C PRO A 100 -2.24 -5.31 14.70
N GLY A 101 -2.98 -6.02 13.86
CA GLY A 101 -2.82 -7.47 13.64
C GLY A 101 -1.59 -7.84 12.81
N PHE A 102 -0.78 -6.85 12.43
CA PHE A 102 0.46 -6.97 11.66
C PHE A 102 1.61 -6.23 12.32
N THR A 103 2.83 -6.55 11.91
CA THR A 103 4.07 -5.99 12.46
C THR A 103 4.61 -4.83 11.63
N ALA A 104 5.59 -4.10 12.17
CA ALA A 104 6.35 -3.10 11.43
C ALA A 104 7.00 -3.70 10.16
N ARG A 105 7.44 -4.97 10.21
CA ARG A 105 8.12 -5.64 9.10
C ARG A 105 7.16 -5.97 7.96
N ASP A 106 5.92 -6.35 8.28
CA ASP A 106 4.88 -6.65 7.29
C ASP A 106 4.55 -5.42 6.43
N VAL A 107 4.52 -4.23 7.05
CA VAL A 107 4.33 -2.96 6.33
C VAL A 107 5.60 -2.50 5.61
N ALA A 108 6.76 -2.57 6.26
CA ALA A 108 7.98 -2.02 5.71
C ALA A 108 8.57 -2.89 4.58
N GLY A 109 8.22 -4.18 4.55
CA GLY A 109 8.70 -5.16 3.59
C GLY A 109 9.98 -5.87 4.03
N ALA A 110 10.28 -6.98 3.36
CA ALA A 110 11.43 -7.84 3.67
C ALA A 110 12.79 -7.15 3.49
N ASP A 111 12.89 -6.18 2.58
CA ASP A 111 14.13 -5.41 2.34
C ASP A 111 14.26 -4.17 3.25
N ALA A 112 13.40 -4.05 4.27
CA ALA A 112 13.44 -2.91 5.15
C ALA A 112 14.72 -2.87 5.98
N ARG A 113 15.30 -1.68 6.11
CA ARG A 113 16.50 -1.43 6.91
C ARG A 113 16.11 -0.99 8.32
N ALA A 114 16.71 -1.59 9.33
CA ALA A 114 16.58 -1.12 10.71
C ALA A 114 17.21 0.27 10.89
N VAL A 115 16.55 1.11 11.69
CA VAL A 115 17.03 2.44 12.08
C VAL A 115 16.76 2.66 13.56
N ARG A 116 17.66 3.38 14.23
CA ARG A 116 17.43 3.88 15.59
C ARG A 116 17.06 5.35 15.51
N THR A 117 16.06 5.74 16.30
CA THR A 117 15.53 7.09 16.33
C THR A 117 15.46 7.59 17.76
N ALA A 118 15.25 8.90 17.95
CA ALA A 118 14.99 9.47 19.26
C ALA A 118 13.76 8.85 19.96
N GLN A 119 12.86 8.24 19.19
CA GLN A 119 11.61 7.65 19.68
C GLN A 119 11.65 6.11 19.71
N GLY A 120 12.84 5.51 19.59
CA GLY A 120 13.05 4.06 19.62
C GLY A 120 13.41 3.44 18.27
N GLU A 121 13.18 2.14 18.15
CA GLU A 121 13.49 1.36 16.95
C GLU A 121 12.47 1.61 15.83
N GLY A 122 12.95 1.57 14.59
CA GLY A 122 12.11 1.66 13.42
C GLY A 122 12.70 0.97 12.20
N LEU A 123 11.93 0.99 11.13
CA LEU A 123 12.25 0.42 9.83
C LEU A 123 12.10 1.49 8.75
N ARG A 124 13.07 1.52 7.83
CA ARG A 124 12.99 2.23 6.56
C ARG A 124 12.65 1.22 5.47
N PRO A 125 11.48 1.33 4.81
CA PRO A 125 11.14 0.47 3.68
C PRO A 125 12.19 0.57 2.57
N GLY A 126 12.43 -0.54 1.87
CA GLY A 126 13.39 -0.61 0.77
C GLY A 126 13.02 0.30 -0.41
N PRO A 127 13.98 0.60 -1.31
CA PRO A 127 13.79 1.56 -2.40
C PRO A 127 12.69 1.17 -3.41
N ALA A 128 12.42 -0.12 -3.58
CA ALA A 128 11.35 -0.63 -4.43
C ALA A 128 9.95 -0.54 -3.79
N SER A 129 9.85 -0.24 -2.49
CA SER A 129 8.58 -0.16 -1.79
C SER A 129 7.76 1.06 -2.22
N ARG A 130 6.43 0.90 -2.29
CA ARG A 130 5.49 2.04 -2.43
C ARG A 130 5.54 2.97 -1.20
N LEU A 131 6.08 2.49 -0.07
CA LEU A 131 6.29 3.24 1.17
C LEU A 131 7.75 3.70 1.38
N ARG A 132 8.60 3.66 0.34
CA ARG A 132 10.04 4.00 0.41
C ARG A 132 10.36 5.36 1.04
N ASP A 133 9.43 6.31 1.06
CA ASP A 133 9.61 7.66 1.64
C ASP A 133 9.02 7.79 3.06
N THR A 134 8.75 6.66 3.73
CA THR A 134 8.17 6.61 5.08
C THR A 134 9.11 6.01 6.13
N LEU A 135 8.88 6.34 7.38
CA LEU A 135 9.50 5.71 8.54
C LEU A 135 8.43 4.94 9.29
N VAL A 136 8.69 3.67 9.60
CA VAL A 136 7.80 2.81 10.40
C VAL A 136 8.44 2.64 11.77
N LEU A 137 7.85 3.23 12.81
CA LEU A 137 8.29 3.14 14.19
C LEU A 137 7.45 2.12 14.95
N THR A 138 8.12 1.28 15.74
CA THR A 138 7.45 0.43 16.72
C THR A 138 7.11 1.25 17.96
N ARG A 139 5.90 1.08 18.50
CA ARG A 139 5.45 1.67 19.76
C ARG A 139 5.07 0.56 20.72
N THR A 140 4.97 0.88 22.01
CA THR A 140 4.60 -0.08 23.07
C THR A 140 3.28 -0.81 22.76
N ASP A 141 2.31 -0.12 22.19
CA ASP A 141 0.97 -0.66 21.90
C ASP A 141 0.59 -0.58 20.41
N GLY A 142 1.55 -0.39 19.51
CA GLY A 142 1.20 -0.05 18.14
C GLY A 142 2.35 0.25 17.19
N LEU A 143 1.98 0.88 16.07
CA LEU A 143 2.90 1.33 15.04
C LEU A 143 2.64 2.80 14.72
N LYS A 144 3.70 3.52 14.36
CA LYS A 144 3.59 4.84 13.75
C LYS A 144 4.27 4.84 12.40
N ILE A 145 3.57 5.26 11.37
CA ILE A 145 4.08 5.34 10.00
C ILE A 145 4.00 6.81 9.60
N LEU A 146 5.10 7.42 9.21
CA LEU A 146 5.11 8.83 8.83
C LEU A 146 5.97 9.08 7.60
N THR A 147 5.59 10.06 6.80
CA THR A 147 6.42 10.51 5.68
C THR A 147 7.58 11.36 6.16
N ARG A 148 8.62 11.47 5.31
CA ARG A 148 9.70 12.43 5.53
C ARG A 148 9.18 13.87 5.64
N SER A 149 8.22 14.26 4.81
CA SER A 149 7.68 15.63 4.84
C SER A 149 6.93 15.93 6.13
N TYR A 150 6.20 14.95 6.70
CA TYR A 150 5.60 15.09 8.02
C TYR A 150 6.66 15.26 9.10
N ALA A 151 7.73 14.44 9.09
CA ALA A 151 8.84 14.59 10.02
C ALA A 151 9.47 15.99 9.93
N THR A 152 9.69 16.53 8.71
CA THR A 152 10.22 17.89 8.53
C THR A 152 9.37 18.96 9.21
N GLN A 153 8.05 18.81 9.19
CA GLN A 153 7.12 19.80 9.72
C GLN A 153 6.86 19.67 11.23
N VAL A 154 6.75 18.43 11.72
CA VAL A 154 6.19 18.15 13.06
C VAL A 154 7.19 17.49 14.00
N GLU A 155 8.05 16.60 13.49
CA GLU A 155 8.95 15.76 14.28
C GLU A 155 10.37 15.75 13.67
N PRO A 156 11.04 16.93 13.64
CA PRO A 156 12.31 17.10 12.93
C PRO A 156 13.44 16.24 13.51
N GLU A 157 13.33 15.82 14.77
CA GLU A 157 14.27 14.90 15.42
C GLU A 157 14.33 13.51 14.75
N LEU A 158 13.31 13.14 13.97
CA LEU A 158 13.26 11.88 13.22
C LEU A 158 13.97 11.95 11.86
N LEU A 159 14.38 13.14 11.39
CA LEU A 159 14.95 13.32 10.04
C LEU A 159 16.23 12.53 9.81
N GLY A 160 17.03 12.30 10.86
CA GLY A 160 18.24 11.47 10.78
C GLY A 160 17.95 10.03 10.30
N ALA A 161 16.78 9.48 10.63
CA ALA A 161 16.40 8.11 10.27
C ALA A 161 16.13 7.91 8.78
N PHE A 162 15.89 9.00 8.03
CA PHE A 162 15.64 8.97 6.59
C PHE A 162 16.92 8.99 5.75
N GLN A 163 18.08 9.21 6.37
CA GLN A 163 19.35 9.27 5.64
C GLN A 163 19.72 7.89 5.04
N PRO A 164 20.45 7.85 3.91
CA PRO A 164 21.05 6.62 3.40
C PRO A 164 21.94 5.96 4.47
N ALA A 165 22.11 4.64 4.38
CA ALA A 165 23.14 3.97 5.17
C ALA A 165 24.47 4.47 4.61
N ARG A 166 25.34 4.99 5.48
CA ARG A 166 26.71 5.31 5.10
C ARG A 166 27.56 4.05 5.06
#